data_AF-A0A2V7ES01-F1
#
_entry.id   AF-A0A2V7ES01-F1
#
_cell.length_a   1.000
_cell.length_b   1.000
_cell.length_c   1.000
_cell.angle_alpha   90.00
_cell.angle_beta   90.00
_cell.angle_gamma   90.00
#
_symmetry.space_group_name_H-M   'P 1'
#
loop_
_entity.id
_entity.type
_entity.pdbx_description
1 polymer ?
#
loop_
_entity_poly.entity_id
_entity_poly.type
_entity_poly.pdbx_seq_one_letter_code
_entity_poly.pdbx_strand_id
1 'polypeptide(L)'
;MSLAPLHPQIVHFAIALLFMGVLLRGVSLTGKVAFTGPAALVLLLVGTVGAVLAVQSGTAAHGPVERVPGARAAVMEHEEWGQRTRNIFLIVAALELVALVPRVSRWRKGMLTASGVVGLMGAVSLYEAAEHGGDLVYGYAGGVGVRSGDPADVARLLVAGLYQQAMLDRRQGKPAESAQLIAQLAQRYPDDTSIRLLAVESLIVDRQDGKAALAALKWFPPTLEGRFLRFRVGLLRADAFAAAGMPDSAKATLQAMAGEFSNNRAVEDRMAKLK
;
A
#
# COMPACT_ATOMS: atom_id res chain seq x y z
N MET A 1 -11.43 -25.19 -4.70
CA MET A 1 -11.22 -23.84 -4.13
C MET A 1 -10.27 -23.08 -5.04
N SER A 2 -10.56 -21.82 -5.39
CA SER A 2 -9.66 -21.01 -6.22
C SER A 2 -8.43 -20.57 -5.41
N LEU A 3 -7.23 -20.65 -6.00
CA LEU A 3 -6.00 -20.14 -5.38
C LEU A 3 -5.84 -18.62 -5.54
N ALA A 4 -6.66 -17.98 -6.37
CA ALA A 4 -6.54 -16.56 -6.72
C ALA A 4 -6.49 -15.62 -5.49
N PRO A 5 -7.36 -15.75 -4.46
CA PRO A 5 -7.32 -14.85 -3.30
C PRO A 5 -6.08 -15.04 -2.41
N LEU A 6 -5.37 -16.15 -2.58
CA LEU A 6 -4.16 -16.49 -1.83
C LEU A 6 -2.88 -16.10 -2.58
N HIS A 7 -2.99 -15.62 -3.83
CA HIS A 7 -1.82 -15.26 -4.64
C HIS A 7 -0.87 -14.31 -3.89
N PRO A 8 -1.34 -13.18 -3.29
CA PRO A 8 -0.48 -12.31 -2.49
C PRO A 8 0.22 -13.05 -1.35
N GLN A 9 -0.45 -13.95 -0.63
CA GLN A 9 0.16 -14.69 0.48
C GLN A 9 1.23 -15.66 -0.02
N ILE A 10 0.96 -16.38 -1.11
CA ILE A 10 1.88 -17.37 -1.69
C ILE A 10 3.16 -16.70 -2.21
N VAL A 11 3.04 -15.53 -2.86
CA VAL A 11 4.23 -14.83 -3.39
C VAL A 11 5.21 -14.40 -2.28
N HIS A 12 4.73 -14.02 -1.08
CA HIS A 12 5.65 -13.66 0.02
C HIS A 12 6.56 -14.82 0.43
N PHE A 13 6.02 -16.05 0.47
CA PHE A 13 6.82 -17.25 0.75
C PHE A 13 7.81 -17.53 -0.38
N ALA A 14 7.38 -17.40 -1.64
CA ALA A 14 8.27 -17.57 -2.78
C ALA A 14 9.43 -16.56 -2.73
N ILE A 15 9.14 -15.27 -2.50
CA ILE A 15 10.13 -14.19 -2.41
C ILE A 15 11.13 -14.47 -1.28
N ALA A 16 10.65 -14.67 -0.06
CA ALA A 16 11.51 -14.82 1.11
C ALA A 16 12.41 -16.06 1.02
N LEU A 17 11.85 -17.21 0.63
CA LEU A 17 12.58 -18.48 0.58
C LEU A 17 13.60 -18.51 -0.55
N LEU A 18 13.23 -18.05 -1.74
CA LEU A 18 14.14 -18.06 -2.89
C LEU A 18 15.29 -17.06 -2.70
N PHE A 19 14.99 -15.84 -2.25
CA PHE A 19 16.02 -14.83 -2.00
C PHE A 19 17.02 -15.31 -0.93
N MET A 20 16.51 -15.81 0.21
CA MET A 20 17.38 -16.35 1.26
C MET A 20 18.13 -17.61 0.80
N GLY A 21 17.49 -18.49 0.03
CA GLY A 21 18.11 -19.69 -0.54
C GLY A 21 19.31 -19.36 -1.43
N VAL A 22 19.19 -18.34 -2.28
CA VAL A 22 20.30 -17.86 -3.13
C VAL A 22 21.43 -17.28 -2.29
N LEU A 23 21.12 -16.46 -1.28
CA LEU A 23 22.14 -15.90 -0.37
C LEU A 23 22.91 -17.01 0.35
N LEU A 24 22.19 -17.96 0.97
CA LEU A 24 22.81 -19.09 1.67
C LEU A 24 23.59 -19.99 0.72
N ARG A 25 23.15 -20.14 -0.55
CA ARG A 25 23.92 -20.85 -1.56
C ARG A 25 25.27 -20.18 -1.79
N GLY A 26 25.28 -18.85 -1.97
CA GLY A 26 26.50 -18.06 -2.06
C GLY A 26 27.44 -18.26 -0.87
N VAL A 27 26.92 -18.18 0.36
CA VAL A 27 27.72 -18.41 1.57
C VAL A 27 28.24 -19.85 1.64
N SER A 28 27.44 -20.84 1.23
CA SER A 28 27.83 -22.25 1.27
C SER A 28 29.05 -22.58 0.41
N LEU A 29 29.25 -21.84 -0.69
CA LEU A 29 30.40 -22.00 -1.58
C LEU A 29 31.72 -21.57 -0.91
N THR A 30 31.67 -20.78 0.17
CA THR A 30 32.86 -20.42 0.97
C THR A 30 33.35 -21.58 1.85
N GLY A 31 32.49 -22.56 2.14
CA GLY A 31 32.78 -23.66 3.06
C GLY A 31 32.92 -23.27 4.54
N LYS A 32 32.77 -21.99 4.90
CA LYS A 32 33.03 -21.49 6.26
C LYS A 32 31.90 -21.77 7.25
N VAL A 33 30.67 -22.01 6.76
CA VAL A 33 29.47 -22.14 7.60
C VAL A 33 28.69 -23.39 7.21
N ALA A 34 28.86 -24.47 7.97
CA ALA A 34 28.40 -25.81 7.58
C ALA A 34 26.88 -25.92 7.33
N PHE A 35 26.05 -25.18 8.05
CA PHE A 35 24.58 -25.26 7.91
C PHE A 35 24.06 -24.64 6.61
N THR A 36 24.83 -23.75 5.98
CA THR A 36 24.34 -22.94 4.85
C THR A 36 24.08 -23.77 3.59
N GLY A 37 24.82 -24.86 3.38
CA GLY A 37 24.59 -25.77 2.25
C GLY A 37 23.24 -26.49 2.32
N PRO A 38 22.96 -27.25 3.38
CA PRO A 38 21.65 -27.89 3.58
C PRO A 38 20.50 -26.88 3.65
N ALA A 39 20.69 -25.74 4.31
CA ALA A 39 19.67 -24.70 4.38
C ALA A 39 19.35 -24.10 3.00
N ALA A 40 20.37 -23.77 2.20
CA ALA A 40 20.17 -23.28 0.83
C ALA A 40 19.38 -24.26 -0.03
N LEU A 41 19.73 -25.56 0.03
CA LEU A 41 19.02 -26.61 -0.68
C LEU A 41 17.52 -26.61 -0.33
N VAL A 42 17.19 -26.68 0.96
CA VAL A 42 15.79 -26.75 1.42
C VAL A 42 15.03 -25.50 1.01
N LEU A 43 15.61 -24.31 1.24
CA LEU A 43 14.97 -23.04 0.90
C LEU A 43 14.74 -22.88 -0.61
N LEU A 44 15.73 -23.25 -1.44
CA LEU A 44 15.60 -23.20 -2.90
C LEU A 44 14.52 -24.18 -3.39
N LEU A 45 14.45 -25.39 -2.85
CA LEU A 45 13.43 -26.36 -3.25
C LEU A 45 12.02 -25.92 -2.83
N VAL A 46 11.83 -25.57 -1.57
CA VAL A 46 10.51 -25.15 -1.05
C VAL A 46 10.09 -23.82 -1.68
N GLY A 47 11.02 -22.87 -1.85
CA GLY A 47 10.78 -21.61 -2.55
C GLY A 47 10.42 -21.83 -4.03
N THR A 48 11.02 -22.81 -4.71
CA THR A 48 10.67 -23.15 -6.10
C THR A 48 9.25 -23.71 -6.19
N VAL A 49 8.85 -24.58 -5.26
CA VAL A 49 7.45 -25.03 -5.13
C VAL A 49 6.54 -23.82 -4.90
N GLY A 50 6.93 -22.89 -4.02
CA GLY A 50 6.25 -21.62 -3.80
C GLY A 50 6.08 -20.81 -5.09
N ALA A 51 7.11 -20.69 -5.93
CA ALA A 51 7.04 -19.98 -7.21
C ALA A 51 6.12 -20.67 -8.22
N VAL A 52 6.09 -22.00 -8.25
CA VAL A 52 5.13 -22.75 -9.08
C VAL A 52 3.69 -22.45 -8.64
N LEU A 53 3.43 -22.49 -7.33
CA LEU A 53 2.12 -22.16 -6.76
C LEU A 53 1.77 -20.68 -6.96
N ALA A 54 2.75 -19.78 -6.92
CA ALA A 54 2.58 -18.35 -7.17
C ALA A 54 2.10 -18.11 -8.61
N VAL A 55 2.74 -18.73 -9.61
CA VAL A 55 2.30 -18.61 -11.00
C VAL A 55 0.89 -19.20 -11.19
N GLN A 56 0.61 -20.38 -10.63
CA GLN A 56 -0.72 -20.99 -10.74
C GLN A 56 -1.83 -20.13 -10.11
N SER A 57 -1.57 -19.59 -8.91
CA SER A 57 -2.51 -18.69 -8.22
C SER A 57 -2.66 -17.35 -8.95
N GLY A 58 -1.58 -16.84 -9.56
CA GLY A 58 -1.59 -15.60 -10.35
C GLY A 58 -2.41 -15.73 -11.63
N THR A 59 -2.21 -16.81 -12.40
CA THR A 59 -3.03 -17.11 -13.58
C THR A 59 -4.51 -17.25 -13.21
N ALA A 60 -4.83 -17.82 -12.04
CA ALA A 60 -6.22 -17.88 -11.56
C ALA A 60 -6.79 -16.49 -11.19
N ALA A 61 -5.94 -15.54 -10.79
CA ALA A 61 -6.31 -14.16 -10.46
C ALA A 61 -6.31 -13.21 -11.69
N HIS A 62 -5.71 -13.63 -12.80
CA HIS A 62 -5.42 -12.80 -13.97
C HIS A 62 -6.66 -12.11 -14.54
N GLY A 63 -7.69 -12.89 -14.91
CA GLY A 63 -8.82 -12.39 -15.70
C GLY A 63 -9.55 -11.18 -15.09
N PRO A 64 -9.93 -11.17 -13.81
CA PRO A 64 -10.54 -10.00 -13.18
C PRO A 64 -9.65 -8.76 -13.14
N VAL A 65 -8.34 -8.93 -12.92
CA VAL A 65 -7.39 -7.81 -12.78
C VAL A 65 -7.04 -7.22 -14.15
N GLU A 66 -6.82 -8.06 -15.16
CA GLU A 66 -6.53 -7.63 -16.54
C GLU A 66 -7.65 -6.79 -17.16
N ARG A 67 -8.90 -7.02 -16.73
CA ARG A 67 -10.09 -6.28 -17.18
C ARG A 67 -10.18 -4.86 -16.62
N VAL A 68 -9.38 -4.49 -15.63
CA VAL A 68 -9.31 -3.12 -15.14
C VAL A 68 -8.71 -2.23 -16.25
N PRO A 69 -9.39 -1.15 -16.67
CA PRO A 69 -8.89 -0.29 -17.73
C PRO A 69 -7.47 0.22 -17.42
N GLY A 70 -6.56 0.07 -18.39
CA GLY A 70 -5.16 0.46 -18.26
C GLY A 70 -4.24 -0.56 -17.56
N ALA A 71 -4.78 -1.55 -16.83
CA ALA A 71 -3.97 -2.49 -16.05
C ALA A 71 -3.36 -3.62 -16.87
N ARG A 72 -3.91 -3.94 -18.06
CA ARG A 72 -3.53 -5.11 -18.86
C ARG A 72 -2.02 -5.25 -19.09
N ALA A 73 -1.35 -4.18 -19.50
CA ALA A 73 0.09 -4.24 -19.78
C ALA A 73 0.90 -4.59 -18.52
N ALA A 74 0.59 -3.96 -17.39
CA ALA A 74 1.23 -4.24 -16.11
C ALA A 74 0.96 -5.68 -15.62
N VAL A 75 -0.25 -6.21 -15.87
CA VAL A 75 -0.60 -7.60 -15.50
C VAL A 75 0.24 -8.58 -16.29
N MET A 76 0.35 -8.37 -17.61
CA MET A 76 1.15 -9.21 -18.49
C MET A 76 2.63 -9.20 -18.11
N GLU A 77 3.18 -8.02 -17.82
CA GLU A 77 4.58 -7.87 -17.44
C GLU A 77 4.90 -8.60 -16.13
N HIS A 78 4.06 -8.41 -15.10
CA HIS A 78 4.18 -9.16 -13.84
C HIS A 78 4.09 -10.68 -14.06
N GLU A 79 3.15 -11.14 -14.90
CA GLU A 79 3.00 -12.57 -15.19
C GLU A 79 4.23 -13.13 -15.90
N GLU A 80 4.75 -12.46 -16.93
CA GLU A 80 5.93 -12.91 -17.68
C GLU A 80 7.16 -13.04 -16.77
N TRP A 81 7.40 -12.07 -15.90
CA TRP A 81 8.47 -12.14 -14.91
C TRP A 81 8.24 -13.23 -13.86
N GLY A 82 6.99 -13.45 -13.43
CA GLY A 82 6.64 -14.56 -12.55
C GLY A 82 6.93 -15.93 -13.18
N GLN A 83 6.55 -16.12 -14.44
CA GLN A 83 6.82 -17.34 -15.21
C GLN A 83 8.33 -17.53 -15.43
N ARG A 84 9.06 -16.47 -15.75
CA ARG A 84 10.53 -16.47 -15.90
C ARG A 84 11.21 -16.89 -14.60
N THR A 85 10.79 -16.31 -13.48
CA THR A 85 11.29 -16.63 -12.14
C THR A 85 11.08 -18.10 -11.82
N ARG A 86 9.85 -18.61 -11.98
CA ARG A 86 9.54 -20.03 -11.80
C ARG A 86 10.46 -20.92 -12.65
N ASN A 87 10.63 -20.61 -13.93
CA ASN A 87 11.42 -21.43 -14.85
C ASN A 87 12.91 -21.45 -14.46
N ILE A 88 13.49 -20.29 -14.10
CA ILE A 88 14.88 -20.21 -13.64
C ILE A 88 15.06 -21.03 -12.36
N PHE A 89 14.16 -20.90 -11.39
CA PHE A 89 14.28 -21.62 -10.12
C PHE A 89 13.99 -23.12 -10.25
N LEU A 90 13.20 -23.56 -11.24
CA LEU A 90 13.12 -24.98 -11.60
C LEU A 90 14.47 -25.54 -12.09
N ILE A 91 15.23 -24.76 -12.87
CA ILE A 91 16.60 -25.13 -13.29
C ILE A 91 17.53 -25.18 -12.08
N VAL A 92 17.47 -24.18 -11.19
CA VAL A 92 18.24 -24.15 -9.94
C VAL A 92 17.94 -25.39 -9.09
N ALA A 93 16.66 -25.69 -8.86
CA ALA A 93 16.22 -26.86 -8.12
C ALA A 93 16.72 -28.17 -8.75
N ALA A 94 16.70 -28.28 -10.09
CA ALA A 94 17.25 -29.44 -10.78
C ALA A 94 18.76 -29.58 -10.56
N LEU A 95 19.53 -28.49 -10.64
CA LEU A 95 20.97 -28.50 -10.34
C LEU A 95 21.25 -28.94 -8.90
N GLU A 96 20.47 -28.45 -7.95
CA GLU A 96 20.55 -28.81 -6.53
C GLU A 96 20.27 -30.30 -6.29
N LEU A 97 19.19 -30.83 -6.88
CA LEU A 97 18.81 -32.24 -6.74
C LEU A 97 19.85 -33.17 -7.37
N VAL A 98 20.33 -32.83 -8.58
CA VAL A 98 21.34 -33.65 -9.24
C VAL A 98 22.66 -33.62 -8.47
N ALA A 99 23.02 -32.51 -7.81
CA ALA A 99 24.20 -32.42 -6.96
C ALA A 99 24.18 -33.34 -5.72
N LEU A 100 23.02 -33.91 -5.36
CA LEU A 100 22.89 -34.94 -4.31
C LEU A 100 23.20 -36.35 -4.81
N VAL A 101 23.20 -36.58 -6.13
CA VAL A 101 23.39 -37.92 -6.71
C VAL A 101 24.86 -38.34 -6.57
N PRO A 102 25.18 -39.47 -5.89
CA PRO A 102 26.57 -39.88 -5.65
C PRO A 102 27.40 -40.05 -6.94
N ARG A 103 26.76 -40.52 -8.01
CA ARG A 103 27.39 -40.76 -9.33
C ARG A 103 27.97 -39.49 -9.98
N VAL A 104 27.51 -38.30 -9.60
CA VAL A 104 28.02 -37.02 -10.12
C VAL A 104 28.90 -36.28 -9.11
N SER A 105 29.34 -36.92 -8.02
CA SER A 105 30.11 -36.30 -6.94
C SER A 105 31.33 -35.50 -7.43
N ARG A 106 32.04 -35.99 -8.46
CA ARG A 106 33.17 -35.27 -9.09
C ARG A 106 32.81 -33.90 -9.66
N TRP A 107 31.55 -33.69 -10.04
CA TRP A 107 31.03 -32.44 -10.61
C TRP A 107 30.24 -31.60 -9.58
N ARG A 108 30.03 -32.12 -8.36
CA ARG A 108 29.14 -31.51 -7.35
C ARG A 108 29.45 -30.05 -7.09
N LYS A 109 30.74 -29.69 -6.91
CA LYS A 109 31.15 -28.29 -6.68
C LYS A 109 30.79 -27.39 -7.86
N GLY A 110 31.00 -27.87 -9.10
CA GLY A 110 30.62 -27.14 -10.31
C GLY A 110 29.11 -26.94 -10.42
N MET A 111 28.32 -27.96 -10.08
CA MET A 111 26.86 -27.88 -10.08
C MET A 111 26.32 -26.90 -9.04
N LEU A 112 26.86 -26.90 -7.82
CA LEU A 112 26.46 -25.95 -6.78
C LEU A 112 26.89 -24.52 -7.11
N THR A 113 28.03 -24.36 -7.79
CA THR A 113 28.48 -23.05 -8.30
C THR A 113 27.53 -22.56 -9.40
N ALA A 114 27.17 -23.42 -10.35
CA ALA A 114 26.19 -23.12 -11.39
C ALA A 114 24.82 -22.79 -10.78
N SER A 115 24.36 -23.54 -9.77
CA SER A 115 23.15 -23.24 -9.00
C SER A 115 23.20 -21.85 -8.38
N GLY A 116 24.34 -21.47 -7.77
CA GLY A 116 24.54 -20.12 -7.24
C GLY A 116 24.45 -19.03 -8.30
N VAL A 117 25.15 -19.20 -9.43
CA VAL A 117 25.15 -18.20 -10.53
C VAL A 117 23.77 -18.07 -11.17
N VAL A 118 23.12 -19.19 -11.50
CA VAL A 118 21.76 -19.19 -12.06
C VAL A 118 20.76 -18.68 -11.03
N GLY A 119 20.95 -18.99 -9.76
CA GLY A 119 20.17 -18.47 -8.65
C GLY A 119 20.26 -16.95 -8.52
N LEU A 120 21.42 -16.34 -8.76
CA LEU A 120 21.56 -14.88 -8.81
C LEU A 120 20.75 -14.26 -9.96
N MET A 121 20.79 -14.86 -11.16
CA MET A 121 19.92 -14.44 -12.27
C MET A 121 18.43 -14.60 -11.91
N GLY A 122 18.09 -15.69 -11.22
CA GLY A 122 16.76 -15.93 -10.68
C GLY A 122 16.33 -14.88 -9.65
N ALA A 123 17.24 -14.42 -8.79
CA ALA A 123 16.96 -13.38 -7.81
C ALA A 123 16.65 -12.02 -8.47
N VAL A 124 17.33 -11.68 -9.57
CA VAL A 124 16.99 -10.51 -10.38
C VAL A 124 15.59 -10.67 -10.98
N SER A 125 15.30 -11.81 -11.62
CA SER A 125 13.96 -12.08 -12.17
C SER A 125 12.86 -12.03 -11.10
N LEU A 126 13.15 -12.52 -9.90
CA LEU A 126 12.25 -12.50 -8.75
C LEU A 126 11.99 -11.07 -8.26
N TYR A 127 13.02 -10.21 -8.27
CA TYR A 127 12.89 -8.80 -7.94
C TYR A 127 11.97 -8.10 -8.94
N GLU A 128 12.19 -8.28 -10.25
CA GLU A 128 11.33 -7.70 -11.29
C GLU A 128 9.88 -8.17 -11.17
N ALA A 129 9.67 -9.47 -10.93
CA ALA A 129 8.33 -10.00 -10.67
C ALA A 129 7.66 -9.33 -9.45
N ALA A 130 8.43 -9.07 -8.39
CA ALA A 130 7.92 -8.40 -7.19
C ALA A 130 7.64 -6.90 -7.43
N GLU A 131 8.51 -6.20 -8.17
CA GLU A 131 8.37 -4.78 -8.53
C GLU A 131 7.09 -4.55 -9.34
N HIS A 132 6.92 -5.30 -10.45
CA HIS A 132 5.71 -5.21 -11.28
C HIS A 132 4.45 -5.69 -10.52
N GLY A 133 4.60 -6.61 -9.57
CA GLY A 133 3.51 -6.96 -8.65
C GLY A 133 3.12 -5.79 -7.74
N GLY A 134 4.10 -4.99 -7.30
CA GLY A 134 3.91 -3.74 -6.58
C GLY A 134 3.17 -2.70 -7.43
N ASP A 135 3.56 -2.52 -8.69
CA ASP A 135 2.88 -1.61 -9.63
C ASP A 135 1.39 -1.96 -9.78
N LEU A 136 1.07 -3.24 -9.87
CA LEU A 136 -0.32 -3.70 -9.90
C LEU A 136 -1.08 -3.30 -8.64
N VAL A 137 -0.51 -3.51 -7.46
CA VAL A 137 -1.16 -3.20 -6.19
C VAL A 137 -1.32 -1.69 -5.99
N TYR A 138 -0.28 -0.90 -6.26
CA TYR A 138 -0.25 0.53 -5.94
C TYR A 138 -0.78 1.42 -7.06
N GLY A 139 -0.51 1.08 -8.32
CA GLY A 139 -0.91 1.88 -9.49
C GLY A 139 -2.27 1.51 -10.05
N TYR A 140 -2.63 0.22 -10.01
CA TYR A 140 -3.84 -0.30 -10.67
C TYR A 140 -4.87 -0.90 -9.71
N ALA A 141 -4.55 -0.93 -8.42
CA ALA A 141 -5.39 -1.52 -7.39
C ALA A 141 -5.76 -2.99 -7.71
N GLY A 142 -4.75 -3.76 -8.12
CA GLY A 142 -4.88 -5.16 -8.49
C GLY A 142 -5.50 -5.99 -7.36
N GLY A 143 -6.74 -6.43 -7.58
CA GLY A 143 -7.48 -7.24 -6.61
C GLY A 143 -8.45 -6.49 -5.68
N VAL A 144 -8.85 -5.25 -6.00
CA VAL A 144 -9.94 -4.56 -5.29
C VAL A 144 -11.20 -5.42 -5.24
N GLY A 145 -11.71 -5.70 -4.03
CA GLY A 145 -12.98 -6.39 -3.82
C GLY A 145 -13.02 -7.88 -4.17
N VAL A 146 -11.93 -8.47 -4.68
CA VAL A 146 -11.93 -9.88 -5.12
C VAL A 146 -11.55 -10.87 -4.01
N ARG A 147 -11.03 -10.39 -2.88
CA ARG A 147 -10.56 -11.26 -1.78
C ARG A 147 -11.72 -11.84 -0.96
N SER A 148 -12.62 -10.98 -0.49
CA SER A 148 -13.74 -11.35 0.40
C SER A 148 -15.07 -11.43 -0.36
N GLY A 149 -15.20 -10.73 -1.49
CA GLY A 149 -16.48 -10.47 -2.14
C GLY A 149 -17.37 -9.46 -1.39
N ASP A 150 -16.89 -8.87 -0.29
CA ASP A 150 -17.61 -7.84 0.47
C ASP A 150 -17.58 -6.51 -0.29
N PRO A 151 -18.74 -5.97 -0.71
CA PRO A 151 -18.82 -4.65 -1.35
C PRO A 151 -18.21 -3.52 -0.50
N ALA A 152 -18.16 -3.67 0.83
CA ALA A 152 -17.55 -2.68 1.71
C ALA A 152 -16.03 -2.57 1.51
N ASP A 153 -15.34 -3.62 1.04
CA ASP A 153 -13.92 -3.53 0.66
C ASP A 153 -13.73 -2.55 -0.50
N VAL A 154 -14.59 -2.63 -1.52
CA VAL A 154 -14.56 -1.71 -2.66
C VAL A 154 -14.87 -0.28 -2.22
N ALA A 155 -15.86 -0.11 -1.33
CA ALA A 155 -16.21 1.21 -0.78
C ALA A 155 -15.03 1.85 -0.03
N ARG A 156 -14.34 1.09 0.83
CA ARG A 156 -13.15 1.57 1.55
C ARG A 156 -12.03 1.99 0.60
N LEU A 157 -11.77 1.20 -0.45
CA LEU A 157 -10.74 1.50 -1.43
C LEU A 157 -11.08 2.72 -2.29
N LEU A 158 -12.35 2.91 -2.65
CA LEU A 158 -12.82 4.12 -3.33
C LEU A 158 -12.61 5.37 -2.46
N VAL A 159 -12.93 5.29 -1.17
CA VAL A 159 -12.67 6.39 -0.21
C VAL A 159 -11.19 6.74 -0.18
N ALA A 160 -10.33 5.73 -0.05
CA ALA A 160 -8.88 5.94 -0.03
C ALA A 160 -8.35 6.57 -1.32
N GLY A 161 -8.80 6.09 -2.49
CA GLY A 161 -8.37 6.62 -3.80
C GLY A 161 -8.77 8.08 -4.01
N LEU A 162 -10.04 8.41 -3.77
CA LEU A 162 -10.53 9.80 -3.89
C LEU A 162 -9.84 10.74 -2.91
N TYR A 163 -9.61 10.29 -1.66
CA TYR A 163 -8.90 11.06 -0.66
C TYR A 163 -7.45 11.35 -1.09
N GLN A 164 -6.70 10.31 -1.50
CA GLN A 164 -5.31 10.48 -1.91
C GLN A 164 -5.18 11.38 -3.14
N GLN A 165 -6.05 11.20 -4.13
CA GLN A 165 -6.07 12.07 -5.32
C GLN A 165 -6.37 13.53 -4.93
N ALA A 166 -7.34 13.78 -4.05
CA ALA A 166 -7.63 15.13 -3.57
C ALA A 166 -6.41 15.77 -2.87
N MET A 167 -5.69 15.00 -2.04
CA MET A 167 -4.49 15.51 -1.38
C MET A 167 -3.35 15.80 -2.36
N LEU A 168 -3.21 15.00 -3.43
CA LEU A 168 -2.24 15.24 -4.50
C LEU A 168 -2.60 16.49 -5.30
N ASP A 169 -3.85 16.65 -5.69
CA ASP A 169 -4.33 17.84 -6.42
C ASP A 169 -4.09 19.10 -5.60
N ARG A 170 -4.41 19.08 -4.31
CA ARG A 170 -4.10 20.19 -3.38
C ARG A 170 -2.60 20.53 -3.39
N ARG A 171 -1.73 19.52 -3.29
CA ARG A 171 -0.26 19.73 -3.30
C ARG A 171 0.27 20.25 -4.64
N GLN A 172 -0.40 19.91 -5.74
CA GLN A 172 -0.06 20.38 -7.09
C GLN A 172 -0.63 21.77 -7.42
N GLY A 173 -1.24 22.45 -6.45
CA GLY A 173 -1.83 23.78 -6.67
C GLY A 173 -3.17 23.72 -7.41
N LYS A 174 -3.89 22.61 -7.32
CA LYS A 174 -5.22 22.37 -7.92
C LYS A 174 -6.30 22.23 -6.82
N PRO A 175 -6.58 23.29 -6.04
CA PRO A 175 -7.50 23.19 -4.92
C PRO A 175 -8.96 22.98 -5.36
N ALA A 176 -9.36 23.48 -6.53
CA ALA A 176 -10.73 23.31 -7.02
C ALA A 176 -11.05 21.83 -7.29
N GLU A 177 -10.10 21.10 -7.88
CA GLU A 177 -10.16 19.66 -8.17
C GLU A 177 -10.17 18.84 -6.88
N SER A 178 -9.29 19.18 -5.92
CA SER A 178 -9.32 18.61 -4.56
C SER A 178 -10.72 18.76 -3.92
N ALA A 179 -11.29 19.97 -3.98
CA ALA A 179 -12.61 20.23 -3.41
C ALA A 179 -13.73 19.45 -4.10
N GLN A 180 -13.65 19.22 -5.41
CA GLN A 180 -14.63 18.42 -6.14
C GLN A 180 -14.62 16.95 -5.68
N LEU A 181 -13.43 16.36 -5.54
CA LEU A 181 -13.29 14.97 -5.07
C LEU A 181 -13.77 14.79 -3.62
N ILE A 182 -13.47 15.75 -2.74
CA ILE A 182 -13.94 15.72 -1.35
C ILE A 182 -15.46 15.92 -1.28
N ALA A 183 -16.04 16.80 -2.09
CA ALA A 183 -17.48 16.97 -2.18
C ALA A 183 -18.18 15.69 -2.67
N GLN A 184 -17.59 14.99 -3.65
CA GLN A 184 -18.08 13.70 -4.11
C GLN A 184 -18.07 12.64 -2.99
N LEU A 185 -17.00 12.60 -2.19
CA LEU A 185 -16.94 11.72 -1.01
C LEU A 185 -18.06 12.03 -0.02
N ALA A 186 -18.25 13.30 0.33
CA ALA A 186 -19.28 13.70 1.29
C ALA A 186 -20.71 13.43 0.78
N GLN A 187 -20.95 13.56 -0.52
CA GLN A 187 -22.23 13.21 -1.13
C GLN A 187 -22.49 11.70 -1.06
N ARG A 188 -21.45 10.88 -1.29
CA ARG A 188 -21.57 9.42 -1.33
C ARG A 188 -21.64 8.78 0.05
N TYR A 189 -20.97 9.37 1.04
CA TYR A 189 -20.88 8.87 2.41
C TYR A 189 -21.38 9.95 3.39
N PRO A 190 -22.66 10.33 3.30
CA PRO A 190 -23.18 11.45 4.07
C PRO A 190 -23.13 11.16 5.56
N ASP A 191 -23.13 9.92 6.04
CA ASP A 191 -23.17 9.60 7.48
C ASP A 191 -21.78 9.41 8.12
N ASP A 192 -20.71 9.46 7.32
CA ASP A 192 -19.35 9.32 7.83
C ASP A 192 -18.85 10.65 8.42
N THR A 193 -18.69 10.67 9.75
CA THR A 193 -18.20 11.83 10.51
C THR A 193 -16.84 12.32 10.01
N SER A 194 -15.92 11.41 9.67
CA SER A 194 -14.57 11.79 9.22
C SER A 194 -14.61 12.46 7.85
N ILE A 195 -15.44 11.95 6.95
CA ILE A 195 -15.65 12.53 5.61
C ILE A 195 -16.35 13.89 5.71
N ARG A 196 -17.34 14.05 6.59
CA ARG A 196 -17.96 15.36 6.83
C ARG A 196 -16.97 16.41 7.34
N LEU A 197 -16.08 16.03 8.27
CA LEU A 197 -15.04 16.94 8.77
C LEU A 197 -14.02 17.29 7.69
N LEU A 198 -13.67 16.33 6.83
CA LEU A 198 -12.82 16.57 5.66
C LEU A 198 -13.47 17.54 4.67
N ALA A 199 -14.79 17.44 4.45
CA ALA A 199 -15.53 18.37 3.60
C ALA A 199 -15.53 19.80 4.17
N VAL A 200 -15.70 19.96 5.49
CA VAL A 200 -15.55 21.26 6.15
C VAL A 200 -14.13 21.81 5.93
N GLU A 201 -13.10 21.00 6.15
CA GLU A 201 -11.71 21.41 5.94
C GLU A 201 -11.46 21.83 4.49
N SER A 202 -12.02 21.12 3.52
CA SER A 202 -11.92 21.48 2.10
C SER A 202 -12.60 22.82 1.79
N LEU A 203 -13.75 23.13 2.40
CA LEU A 203 -14.37 24.45 2.25
C LEU A 203 -13.45 25.58 2.72
N ILE A 204 -12.69 25.35 3.80
CA ILE A 204 -11.76 26.34 4.36
C ILE A 204 -10.48 26.43 3.52
N VAL A 205 -9.84 25.30 3.25
CA VAL A 205 -8.50 25.23 2.67
C VAL A 205 -8.52 25.34 1.15
N ASP A 206 -9.46 24.65 0.49
CA ASP A 206 -9.48 24.54 -0.96
C ASP A 206 -10.38 25.61 -1.60
N ARG A 207 -11.57 25.83 -1.03
CA ARG A 207 -12.52 26.81 -1.57
C ARG A 207 -12.41 28.20 -0.96
N GLN A 208 -11.72 28.32 0.18
CA GLN A 208 -11.64 29.56 0.95
C GLN A 208 -13.03 30.15 1.29
N ASP A 209 -14.03 29.28 1.42
CA ASP A 209 -15.41 29.65 1.74
C ASP A 209 -15.69 29.38 3.22
N GLY A 210 -15.23 30.32 4.05
CA GLY A 210 -15.44 30.25 5.50
C GLY A 210 -16.92 30.27 5.90
N LYS A 211 -17.79 30.93 5.11
CA LYS A 211 -19.23 30.99 5.39
C LYS A 211 -19.90 29.64 5.19
N ALA A 212 -19.60 28.96 4.08
CA ALA A 212 -20.08 27.60 3.84
C ALA A 212 -19.52 26.62 4.88
N ALA A 213 -18.24 26.76 5.26
CA ALA A 213 -17.64 25.93 6.30
C ALA A 213 -18.35 26.09 7.66
N LEU A 214 -18.66 27.33 8.08
CA LEU A 214 -19.43 27.60 9.29
C LEU A 214 -20.85 27.03 9.22
N ALA A 215 -21.49 27.09 8.05
CA ALA A 215 -22.82 26.48 7.85
C ALA A 215 -22.75 24.95 7.99
N ALA A 216 -21.75 24.31 7.40
CA ALA A 216 -21.53 22.86 7.51
C ALA A 216 -21.17 22.44 8.95
N LEU A 217 -20.49 23.28 9.72
CA LEU A 217 -20.16 23.01 11.13
C LEU A 217 -21.37 23.01 12.08
N LYS A 218 -22.55 23.49 11.65
CA LYS A 218 -23.78 23.42 12.45
C LYS A 218 -24.24 21.99 12.71
N TRP A 219 -23.87 21.06 11.84
CA TRP A 219 -24.13 19.63 12.02
C TRP A 219 -23.29 18.99 13.14
N PHE A 220 -22.33 19.74 13.70
CA PHE A 220 -21.46 19.32 14.79
C PHE A 220 -21.69 20.20 16.03
N PRO A 221 -22.72 19.91 16.85
CA PRO A 221 -23.01 20.70 18.04
C PRO A 221 -21.84 20.65 19.03
N PRO A 222 -21.60 21.66 19.88
CA PRO A 222 -20.46 21.68 20.82
C PRO A 222 -20.42 20.50 21.80
N THR A 223 -21.57 19.88 22.06
CA THR A 223 -21.76 18.74 22.97
C THR A 223 -21.36 17.40 22.34
N LEU A 224 -20.31 17.36 21.51
CA LEU A 224 -19.85 16.11 20.91
C LEU A 224 -19.27 15.19 21.99
N GLU A 225 -19.64 13.93 21.92
CA GLU A 225 -18.96 12.86 22.63
C GLU A 225 -17.53 12.73 22.08
N GLY A 226 -16.56 12.67 22.98
CA GLY A 226 -15.15 12.55 22.61
C GLY A 226 -14.38 13.87 22.57
N ARG A 227 -13.36 13.97 23.43
CA ARG A 227 -12.44 15.12 23.54
C ARG A 227 -11.78 15.46 22.19
N PHE A 228 -11.39 14.44 21.43
CA PHE A 228 -10.74 14.61 20.12
C PHE A 228 -11.65 15.28 19.08
N LEU A 229 -12.92 14.85 19.03
CA LEU A 229 -13.87 15.36 18.05
C LEU A 229 -14.22 16.83 18.35
N ARG A 230 -14.46 17.18 19.62
CA ARG A 230 -14.62 18.58 20.04
C ARG A 230 -13.42 19.44 19.68
N PHE A 231 -12.22 18.92 19.90
CA PHE A 231 -10.98 19.61 19.53
C PHE A 231 -10.90 19.86 18.02
N ARG A 232 -11.13 18.84 17.18
CA ARG A 232 -11.08 18.96 15.71
C ARG A 232 -12.12 19.96 15.19
N VAL A 233 -13.35 19.90 15.70
CA VAL A 233 -14.44 20.81 15.31
C VAL A 233 -14.17 22.23 15.77
N GLY A 234 -13.63 22.42 16.97
CA GLY A 234 -13.23 23.73 17.48
C GLY A 234 -12.17 24.40 16.60
N LEU A 235 -11.13 23.65 16.21
CA LEU A 235 -10.09 24.16 15.31
C LEU A 235 -10.66 24.55 13.95
N LEU A 236 -11.47 23.68 13.34
CA LEU A 236 -12.12 23.98 12.05
C LEU A 236 -13.05 25.20 12.16
N ARG A 237 -13.72 25.41 13.29
CA ARG A 237 -14.56 26.58 13.52
C ARG A 237 -13.74 27.86 13.60
N ALA A 238 -12.61 27.85 14.29
CA ALA A 238 -11.70 28.99 14.30
C ALA A 238 -11.13 29.29 12.90
N ASP A 239 -10.69 28.26 12.19
CA ASP A 239 -10.15 28.38 10.83
C ASP A 239 -11.23 28.89 9.85
N ALA A 240 -12.48 28.45 9.99
CA ALA A 240 -13.62 28.91 9.19
C ALA A 240 -13.98 30.38 9.46
N PHE A 241 -13.93 30.84 10.72
CA PHE A 241 -14.11 32.26 11.03
C PHE A 241 -13.01 33.13 10.42
N ALA A 242 -11.76 32.69 10.48
CA ALA A 242 -10.65 33.38 9.85
C ALA A 242 -10.86 33.49 8.32
N ALA A 243 -11.20 32.37 7.67
CA ALA A 243 -11.51 32.34 6.23
C ALA A 243 -12.75 33.16 5.85
N ALA A 244 -13.70 33.36 6.77
CA ALA A 244 -14.87 34.21 6.56
C ALA A 244 -14.61 35.71 6.76
N GLY A 245 -13.38 36.11 7.09
CA GLY A 245 -13.03 37.50 7.41
C GLY A 245 -13.51 37.95 8.80
N MET A 246 -13.65 37.02 9.75
CA MET A 246 -14.13 37.27 11.12
C MET A 246 -13.01 36.97 12.17
N PRO A 247 -11.90 37.72 12.18
CA PRO A 247 -10.73 37.41 13.02
C PRO A 247 -11.02 37.46 14.53
N ASP A 248 -11.89 38.36 14.98
CA ASP A 248 -12.27 38.46 16.40
C ASP A 248 -13.01 37.20 16.87
N SER A 249 -13.91 36.67 16.04
CA SER A 249 -14.62 35.41 16.32
C SER A 249 -13.68 34.21 16.29
N ALA A 250 -12.70 34.20 15.38
CA ALA A 250 -11.67 33.17 15.34
C ALA A 250 -10.82 33.19 16.62
N LYS A 251 -10.39 34.37 17.06
CA LYS A 251 -9.60 34.57 18.28
C LYS A 251 -10.36 34.18 19.54
N ALA A 252 -11.63 34.61 19.67
CA ALA A 252 -12.49 34.22 20.78
C ALA A 252 -12.66 32.69 20.86
N THR A 253 -12.84 32.03 19.71
CA THR A 253 -12.93 30.56 19.64
C THR A 253 -11.64 29.90 20.12
N LEU A 254 -10.47 30.36 19.65
CA LEU A 254 -9.17 29.79 20.07
C LEU A 254 -8.88 30.04 21.55
N GLN A 255 -9.28 31.18 22.11
CA GLN A 255 -9.14 31.47 23.54
C GLN A 255 -9.98 30.50 24.39
N ALA A 256 -11.23 30.25 24.00
CA ALA A 256 -12.07 29.25 24.66
C ALA A 256 -11.43 27.84 24.57
N MET A 257 -10.88 27.49 23.40
CA MET A 257 -10.16 26.23 23.21
C MET A 257 -8.89 26.13 24.07
N ALA A 258 -8.15 27.22 24.27
CA ALA A 258 -6.95 27.20 25.12
C ALA A 258 -7.31 26.88 26.58
N GLY A 259 -8.50 27.30 27.04
CA GLY A 259 -9.04 26.95 28.35
C GLY A 259 -9.43 25.46 28.48
N GLU A 260 -10.08 24.88 27.47
CA GLU A 260 -10.51 23.47 27.49
C GLU A 260 -9.37 22.48 27.15
N PHE A 261 -8.43 22.89 26.29
CA PHE A 261 -7.34 22.06 25.73
C PHE A 261 -5.98 22.69 26.00
N SER A 262 -5.63 22.84 27.27
CA SER A 262 -4.36 23.44 27.71
C SER A 262 -3.12 22.81 27.05
N ASN A 263 -2.09 23.65 26.82
CA ASN A 263 -0.79 23.29 26.22
C ASN A 263 -0.88 22.62 24.84
N ASN A 264 -1.80 23.10 23.98
CA ASN A 264 -1.94 22.57 22.63
C ASN A 264 -1.29 23.48 21.58
N ARG A 265 -0.15 23.03 21.04
CA ARG A 265 0.62 23.71 20.00
C ARG A 265 -0.22 24.13 18.79
N ALA A 266 -1.21 23.33 18.39
CA ALA A 266 -2.03 23.64 17.22
C ALA A 266 -2.98 24.84 17.44
N VAL A 267 -3.36 25.12 18.70
CA VAL A 267 -4.14 26.31 19.08
C VAL A 267 -3.23 27.53 19.14
N GLU A 268 -2.06 27.38 19.77
CA GLU A 268 -1.04 28.43 19.88
C GLU A 268 -0.58 28.93 18.50
N ASP A 269 -0.26 28.01 17.59
CA ASP A 269 0.17 28.33 16.22
C ASP A 269 -0.90 29.13 15.44
N ARG A 270 -2.19 28.80 15.62
CA ARG A 270 -3.30 29.52 14.98
C ARG A 270 -3.53 30.88 15.60
N MET A 271 -3.43 30.99 16.92
CA MET A 271 -3.53 32.28 17.61
C MET A 271 -2.41 33.23 17.17
N ALA A 272 -1.20 32.72 16.94
CA ALA A 272 -0.08 33.51 16.45
C ALA A 272 -0.31 34.07 15.04
N LYS A 273 -1.00 33.33 14.16
CA LYS A 273 -1.33 33.76 12.79
C LYS A 273 -2.43 34.83 12.70
N LEU A 274 -3.18 35.03 13.79
CA LEU A 274 -4.28 36.01 13.87
C LEU A 274 -3.87 37.30 14.62
N LYS A 275 -2.59 37.45 14.98
CA LYS A 275 -2.01 38.68 15.52
C LYS A 275 -1.59 39.60 14.39
#